data_AF-X4ZDE2-F1
#
_entry.id   AF-X4ZDE2-F1
#
_cell.length_a   1.000
_cell.length_b   1.000
_cell.length_c   1.000
_cell.angle_alpha   90.00
_cell.angle_beta   90.00
_cell.angle_gamma   90.00
#
_symmetry.space_group_name_H-M   'P 1'
#
loop_
_entity.id
_entity.type
_entity.pdbx_description
1 polymer ?
#
loop_
_entity_poly.entity_id
_entity_poly.type
_entity_poly.pdbx_seq_one_letter_code
_entity_poly.pdbx_strand_id
1 'polypeptide(L)'
;MINLRKKWINAASFLLLAATLLGTSAPGVSAAAKQTPQPETFGIVALGDSVSAGYEPGMTISSTPYGYAERLLEQAWFHGKRAELGNYGILGLKTAGLRQLTAAIKDGTAITADSIQPGIADPRLPSFAAKAEQTKADIAAAKLITITIGGNDVSSLLQQAKDLSDADLQARVQELLAAYTDNVTAALENLRAINPNATIIIADQYQPVPQLYAGQSYAKLMSAAASFTQATDRLAASVTLPGAPVLVAHAASRFAGQEGSLTHIIADSDFHPTQLGYETIAKAFTEEVWGDYRVPASFLTPSASQRPMTIVVNSQELNTPNKPVVRSGQNFLALADVLKAMGAGGKWDNKTSSATIVYGGRTVVITIGSKTILADGRKIVIDTPAFLQKNGKEAKTYLPLAALASGLGFDVEYSAQLRTAFINP
;
A
#
# COMPACT_ATOMS: atom_id res chain seq x y z
N MET A 1 -20.81 -41.60 13.78
CA MET A 1 -22.09 -40.94 13.46
C MET A 1 -22.08 -39.55 14.08
N ILE A 2 -21.98 -38.51 13.25
CA ILE A 2 -22.46 -37.12 13.41
C ILE A 2 -21.90 -36.32 12.21
N ASN A 3 -22.77 -35.50 11.63
CA ASN A 3 -22.75 -34.95 10.27
C ASN A 3 -21.57 -34.05 9.90
N LEU A 4 -20.96 -34.34 8.75
CA LEU A 4 -20.10 -33.44 7.97
C LEU A 4 -20.94 -32.53 7.07
N ARG A 5 -20.96 -31.22 7.35
CA ARG A 5 -21.32 -30.20 6.34
C ARG A 5 -20.21 -29.15 6.26
N LYS A 6 -19.35 -29.33 5.25
CA LYS A 6 -18.40 -28.33 4.73
C LYS A 6 -19.20 -27.16 4.14
N LYS A 7 -18.81 -25.92 4.45
CA LYS A 7 -19.15 -24.74 3.65
C LYS A 7 -17.87 -24.22 3.00
N TRP A 8 -17.87 -24.24 1.68
CA TRP A 8 -16.84 -23.70 0.81
C TRP A 8 -17.11 -22.21 0.61
N ILE A 9 -16.06 -21.39 0.68
CA ILE A 9 -16.07 -20.00 0.21
C ILE A 9 -15.41 -20.04 -1.16
N ASN A 10 -16.19 -19.80 -2.21
CA ASN A 10 -15.69 -19.73 -3.58
C ASN A 10 -15.05 -18.35 -3.79
N ALA A 11 -13.74 -18.34 -4.04
CA ALA A 11 -13.06 -17.26 -4.74
C ALA A 11 -13.33 -17.45 -6.24
N ALA A 12 -14.02 -16.51 -6.87
CA ALA A 12 -14.27 -16.52 -8.30
C ALA A 12 -13.05 -15.96 -9.04
N SER A 13 -12.16 -16.86 -9.48
CA SER A 13 -11.14 -16.57 -10.47
C SER A 13 -11.79 -16.45 -11.85
N PHE A 14 -11.72 -15.27 -12.48
CA PHE A 14 -12.09 -15.10 -13.88
C PHE A 14 -10.96 -15.64 -14.78
N LEU A 15 -11.07 -16.90 -15.17
CA LEU A 15 -10.31 -17.47 -16.27
C LEU A 15 -10.99 -17.08 -17.59
N LEU A 16 -10.34 -16.22 -18.39
CA LEU A 16 -10.73 -15.98 -19.78
C LEU A 16 -10.44 -17.24 -20.60
N LEU A 17 -11.50 -17.92 -21.03
CA LEU A 17 -11.43 -19.02 -21.99
C LEU A 17 -11.49 -18.43 -23.41
N ALA A 18 -10.35 -18.42 -24.11
CA ALA A 18 -10.30 -18.07 -25.52
C ALA A 18 -10.84 -19.23 -26.37
N ALA A 19 -12.05 -19.08 -26.91
CA ALA A 19 -12.61 -19.99 -27.90
C ALA A 19 -12.23 -19.50 -29.31
N THR A 20 -11.34 -20.22 -29.99
CA THR A 20 -11.05 -20.04 -31.42
C THR A 20 -12.17 -20.66 -32.25
N LEU A 21 -13.02 -19.83 -32.84
CA LEU A 21 -13.94 -20.24 -33.90
C LEU A 21 -13.38 -19.74 -35.24
N LEU A 22 -12.95 -20.70 -36.07
CA LEU A 22 -12.65 -20.51 -37.49
C LEU A 22 -13.97 -20.24 -38.23
N GLY A 23 -14.17 -19.00 -38.66
CA GLY A 23 -15.29 -18.57 -39.50
C GLY A 23 -14.77 -17.71 -40.63
N THR A 24 -15.11 -18.08 -41.87
CA THR A 24 -14.64 -17.49 -43.12
C THR A 24 -15.14 -16.06 -43.32
N SER A 25 -14.26 -15.25 -43.93
CA SER A 25 -14.30 -13.79 -44.07
C SER A 25 -15.41 -13.24 -44.98
N ALA A 26 -16.01 -12.12 -44.56
CA ALA A 26 -16.56 -11.09 -45.45
C ALA A 26 -16.01 -9.71 -45.01
N PRO A 27 -15.62 -8.80 -45.93
CA PRO A 27 -14.95 -7.56 -45.58
C PRO A 27 -15.98 -6.51 -45.12
N GLY A 28 -16.26 -6.49 -43.82
CA GLY A 28 -16.93 -5.37 -43.15
C GLY A 28 -15.89 -4.36 -42.68
N VAL A 29 -16.03 -3.11 -43.09
CA VAL A 29 -15.23 -1.97 -42.62
C VAL A 29 -15.39 -1.86 -41.10
N SER A 30 -14.45 -2.43 -40.34
CA SER A 30 -14.41 -2.26 -38.89
C SER A 30 -13.88 -0.87 -38.60
N ALA A 31 -14.79 0.04 -38.29
CA ALA A 31 -14.43 1.28 -37.61
C ALA A 31 -13.77 0.88 -36.29
N ALA A 32 -12.44 1.00 -36.23
CA ALA A 32 -11.68 0.78 -35.02
C ALA A 32 -12.27 1.66 -33.92
N ALA A 33 -12.98 1.04 -32.98
CA ALA A 33 -13.39 1.71 -31.76
C ALA A 33 -12.10 2.22 -31.11
N LYS A 34 -11.92 3.55 -31.08
CA LYS A 34 -10.85 4.18 -30.31
C LYS A 34 -10.98 3.64 -28.89
N GLN A 35 -10.07 2.74 -28.49
CA GLN A 35 -9.95 2.35 -27.10
C GLN A 35 -9.60 3.62 -26.34
N THR A 36 -10.54 4.09 -25.51
CA THR A 36 -10.25 5.14 -24.54
C THR A 36 -9.05 4.67 -23.72
N PRO A 37 -7.97 5.46 -23.58
CA PRO A 37 -6.83 5.09 -22.76
C PRO A 37 -7.33 4.64 -21.39
N GLN A 38 -6.95 3.44 -20.94
CA GLN A 38 -7.23 3.07 -19.56
C GLN A 38 -6.45 4.02 -18.64
N PRO A 39 -7.06 4.52 -17.55
CA PRO A 39 -6.35 5.39 -16.62
C PRO A 39 -5.12 4.69 -16.07
N GLU A 40 -3.99 5.38 -16.06
CA GLU A 40 -2.72 4.85 -15.56
C GLU A 40 -2.81 4.61 -14.04
N THR A 41 -2.47 3.40 -13.59
CA THR A 41 -2.40 3.05 -12.17
C THR A 41 -1.03 3.43 -11.62
N PHE A 42 -1.02 4.09 -10.46
CA PHE A 42 0.17 4.37 -9.66
C PHE A 42 0.54 3.13 -8.85
N GLY A 43 1.34 2.23 -9.44
CA GLY A 43 1.81 1.02 -8.78
C GLY A 43 2.86 1.32 -7.70
N ILE A 44 2.64 0.82 -6.49
CA ILE A 44 3.58 0.85 -5.36
C ILE A 44 4.07 -0.57 -5.11
N VAL A 45 5.38 -0.77 -4.99
CA VAL A 45 5.98 -2.05 -4.62
C VAL A 45 6.81 -1.88 -3.36
N ALA A 46 6.48 -2.61 -2.30
CA ALA A 46 7.27 -2.64 -1.07
C ALA A 46 8.13 -3.91 -1.02
N LEU A 47 9.44 -3.75 -0.84
CA LEU A 47 10.42 -4.83 -0.77
C LEU A 47 11.24 -4.69 0.52
N GLY A 48 11.79 -5.80 1.02
CA GLY A 48 12.71 -5.75 2.15
C GLY A 48 12.35 -6.73 3.25
N ASP A 49 12.55 -6.32 4.49
CA ASP A 49 12.40 -7.17 5.66
C ASP A 49 10.99 -7.13 6.30
N SER A 50 10.93 -7.51 7.57
CA SER A 50 9.70 -7.54 8.38
C SER A 50 9.05 -6.17 8.56
N VAL A 51 9.81 -5.07 8.49
CA VAL A 51 9.25 -3.72 8.55
C VAL A 51 8.47 -3.41 7.26
N SER A 52 8.96 -3.84 6.10
CA SER A 52 8.21 -3.76 4.84
C SER A 52 6.99 -4.67 4.83
N ALA A 53 7.10 -5.84 5.46
CA ALA A 53 5.96 -6.75 5.63
C ALA A 53 4.85 -6.19 6.54
N GLY A 54 5.11 -5.12 7.30
CA GLY A 54 4.16 -4.58 8.29
C GLY A 54 3.97 -5.50 9.50
N TYR A 55 5.02 -6.22 9.91
CA TYR A 55 4.98 -7.17 11.02
C TYR A 55 4.86 -6.49 12.39
N GLU A 56 4.00 -7.02 13.24
CA GLU A 56 3.96 -6.77 14.68
C GLU A 56 4.00 -8.11 15.44
N PRO A 57 4.49 -8.11 16.69
CA PRO A 57 4.46 -9.29 17.56
C PRO A 57 3.07 -9.93 17.61
N GLY A 58 3.03 -11.26 17.51
CA GLY A 58 1.79 -12.04 17.55
C GLY A 58 1.07 -12.18 16.20
N MET A 59 1.56 -11.55 15.12
CA MET A 59 1.02 -11.81 13.77
C MET A 59 1.26 -13.26 13.33
N THR A 60 0.31 -13.80 12.57
CA THR A 60 0.37 -15.14 11.97
C THR A 60 0.12 -15.04 10.45
N ILE A 61 0.18 -16.16 9.73
CA ILE A 61 -0.09 -16.19 8.28
C ILE A 61 -1.53 -15.75 7.91
N SER A 62 -2.47 -15.75 8.86
CA SER A 62 -3.83 -15.26 8.65
C SER A 62 -4.01 -13.77 9.02
N SER A 63 -3.00 -13.15 9.62
CA SER A 63 -3.02 -11.72 9.93
C SER A 63 -2.98 -10.90 8.64
N THR A 64 -3.76 -9.82 8.60
CA THR A 64 -3.66 -8.81 7.54
C THR A 64 -2.71 -7.72 8.03
N PRO A 65 -1.54 -7.51 7.38
CA PRO A 65 -0.62 -6.46 7.78
C PRO A 65 -1.24 -5.07 7.65
N TYR A 66 -0.81 -4.16 8.51
CA TYR A 66 -1.06 -2.73 8.37
C TYR A 66 0.16 -1.95 8.85
N GLY A 67 1.18 -1.91 7.99
CA GLY A 67 2.45 -1.24 8.21
C GLY A 67 2.55 0.09 7.47
N TYR A 68 3.78 0.48 7.11
CA TYR A 68 4.01 1.73 6.39
C TYR A 68 3.57 1.64 4.91
N ALA A 69 3.69 0.46 4.30
CA ALA A 69 3.36 0.26 2.89
C ALA A 69 1.86 0.45 2.63
N GLU A 70 1.00 -0.10 3.49
CA GLU A 70 -0.44 0.08 3.39
C GLU A 70 -0.84 1.55 3.63
N ARG A 71 -0.14 2.26 4.53
CA ARG A 71 -0.34 3.69 4.72
C ARG A 71 0.11 4.50 3.50
N LEU A 72 1.18 4.11 2.81
CA LEU A 72 1.58 4.77 1.56
C LEU A 72 0.54 4.60 0.45
N LEU A 73 -0.11 3.44 0.38
CA LEU A 73 -1.26 3.25 -0.51
C LEU A 73 -2.39 4.23 -0.16
N GLU A 74 -2.73 4.35 1.12
CA GLU A 74 -3.72 5.34 1.60
C GLU A 74 -3.30 6.78 1.24
N GLN A 75 -2.01 7.12 1.35
CA GLN A 75 -1.51 8.42 0.94
C GLN A 75 -1.63 8.65 -0.56
N ALA A 76 -1.35 7.64 -1.40
CA ALA A 76 -1.58 7.76 -2.83
C ALA A 76 -3.05 8.09 -3.15
N TRP A 77 -3.99 7.46 -2.45
CA TRP A 77 -5.42 7.78 -2.58
C TRP A 77 -5.76 9.19 -2.09
N PHE A 78 -5.20 9.64 -0.97
CA PHE A 78 -5.30 11.04 -0.50
C PHE A 78 -4.76 12.04 -1.52
N HIS A 79 -3.73 11.66 -2.26
CA HIS A 79 -3.10 12.48 -3.30
C HIS A 79 -3.69 12.25 -4.70
N GLY A 80 -4.92 11.70 -4.74
CA GLY A 80 -5.74 11.67 -5.94
C GLY A 80 -5.31 10.63 -6.96
N LYS A 81 -4.47 9.66 -6.55
CA LYS A 81 -4.00 8.60 -7.44
C LYS A 81 -4.97 7.43 -7.43
N ARG A 82 -5.20 6.85 -8.61
CA ARG A 82 -5.58 5.44 -8.72
C ARG A 82 -4.33 4.63 -8.44
N ALA A 83 -4.31 3.88 -7.34
CA ALA A 83 -3.09 3.25 -6.84
C ALA A 83 -3.34 1.83 -6.35
N GLU A 84 -2.31 0.99 -6.50
CA GLU A 84 -2.29 -0.41 -6.08
C GLU A 84 -0.96 -0.70 -5.37
N LEU A 85 -0.97 -1.68 -4.46
CA LEU A 85 0.20 -2.08 -3.67
C LEU A 85 0.53 -3.57 -3.86
N GLY A 86 1.76 -3.85 -4.31
CA GLY A 86 2.40 -5.15 -4.18
C GLY A 86 3.37 -5.15 -2.99
N ASN A 87 2.98 -5.76 -1.87
CA ASN A 87 3.85 -5.87 -0.69
C ASN A 87 4.55 -7.24 -0.66
N TYR A 88 5.88 -7.20 -0.77
CA TYR A 88 6.78 -8.34 -0.89
C TYR A 88 7.85 -8.37 0.22
N GLY A 89 7.57 -7.76 1.37
CA GLY A 89 8.46 -7.82 2.54
C GLY A 89 8.55 -9.23 3.13
N ILE A 90 9.77 -9.71 3.39
CA ILE A 90 10.07 -11.05 3.89
C ILE A 90 10.63 -10.97 5.31
N LEU A 91 10.04 -11.73 6.24
CA LEU A 91 10.46 -11.72 7.65
C LEU A 91 11.90 -12.23 7.79
N GLY A 92 12.71 -11.50 8.56
CA GLY A 92 14.10 -11.88 8.84
C GLY A 92 15.09 -11.72 7.67
N LEU A 93 14.66 -11.13 6.54
CA LEU A 93 15.53 -10.88 5.40
C LEU A 93 16.66 -9.91 5.78
N LYS A 94 17.89 -10.25 5.38
CA LYS A 94 19.09 -9.40 5.50
C LYS A 94 19.42 -8.75 4.18
N THR A 95 20.32 -7.77 4.18
CA THR A 95 20.75 -7.08 2.95
C THR A 95 21.28 -8.04 1.88
N ALA A 96 22.08 -9.04 2.26
CA ALA A 96 22.56 -10.07 1.36
C ALA A 96 21.41 -10.88 0.74
N GLY A 97 20.36 -11.17 1.52
CA GLY A 97 19.17 -11.86 1.05
C GLY A 97 18.35 -11.03 0.07
N LEU A 98 18.22 -9.72 0.31
CA LEU A 98 17.59 -8.80 -0.64
C LEU A 98 18.32 -8.74 -1.98
N ARG A 99 19.66 -8.72 -1.96
CA ARG A 99 20.48 -8.81 -3.17
C ARG A 99 20.18 -10.08 -3.97
N GLN A 100 20.15 -11.25 -3.31
CA GLN A 100 19.87 -12.51 -4.00
C GLN A 100 18.41 -12.59 -4.50
N LEU A 101 17.46 -12.12 -3.70
CA LEU A 101 16.04 -12.07 -4.08
C LEU A 101 15.82 -11.23 -5.34
N THR A 102 16.36 -10.01 -5.36
CA THR A 102 16.21 -9.10 -6.51
C THR A 102 16.92 -9.63 -7.75
N ALA A 103 18.08 -10.28 -7.60
CA ALA A 103 18.75 -10.97 -8.71
C ALA A 103 17.88 -12.10 -9.26
N ALA A 104 17.31 -12.94 -8.39
CA ALA A 104 16.46 -14.04 -8.81
C ALA A 104 15.20 -13.57 -9.55
N ILE A 105 14.54 -12.52 -9.07
CA ILE A 105 13.38 -11.91 -9.74
C ILE A 105 13.78 -11.33 -11.10
N LYS A 106 14.92 -10.61 -11.18
CA LYS A 106 15.43 -10.05 -12.43
C LYS A 106 15.70 -11.15 -13.47
N ASP A 107 16.37 -12.21 -13.05
CA ASP A 107 16.85 -13.27 -13.93
C ASP A 107 15.79 -14.36 -14.18
N GLY A 108 14.67 -14.35 -13.44
CA GLY A 108 13.63 -15.38 -13.52
C GLY A 108 14.09 -16.72 -12.96
N THR A 109 15.01 -16.72 -11.99
CA THR A 109 15.50 -17.95 -11.35
C THR A 109 14.61 -18.37 -10.18
N ALA A 110 14.65 -19.65 -9.84
CA ALA A 110 13.81 -20.20 -8.77
C ALA A 110 14.18 -19.60 -7.40
N ILE A 111 13.16 -19.11 -6.70
CA ILE A 111 13.30 -18.58 -5.34
C ILE A 111 13.05 -19.69 -4.33
N THR A 112 14.09 -20.02 -3.56
CA THR A 112 14.05 -20.92 -2.39
C THR A 112 14.70 -20.26 -1.19
N ALA A 113 14.39 -20.74 0.03
CA ALA A 113 15.01 -20.24 1.26
C ALA A 113 16.55 -20.26 1.16
N ASP A 114 17.14 -21.37 0.71
CA ASP A 114 18.59 -21.49 0.59
C ASP A 114 19.19 -20.62 -0.51
N SER A 115 18.45 -20.39 -1.61
CA SER A 115 18.94 -19.53 -2.70
C SER A 115 19.00 -18.05 -2.31
N ILE A 116 18.08 -17.59 -1.46
CA ILE A 116 18.03 -16.18 -1.06
C ILE A 116 18.79 -15.95 0.25
N GLN A 117 18.57 -16.79 1.27
CA GLN A 117 19.18 -16.63 2.59
C GLN A 117 19.03 -17.94 3.40
N PRO A 118 20.08 -18.77 3.47
CA PRO A 118 20.04 -20.00 4.26
C PRO A 118 19.56 -19.75 5.70
N GLY A 119 18.60 -20.57 6.16
CA GLY A 119 18.03 -20.47 7.50
C GLY A 119 16.98 -19.36 7.69
N ILE A 120 16.56 -18.66 6.62
CA ILE A 120 15.43 -17.72 6.72
C ILE A 120 14.14 -18.44 7.09
N ALA A 121 13.40 -17.88 8.04
CA ALA A 121 12.24 -18.52 8.67
C ALA A 121 10.94 -17.70 8.47
N ASP A 122 10.65 -17.29 7.22
CA ASP A 122 9.35 -16.71 6.88
C ASP A 122 8.41 -17.82 6.36
N PRO A 123 7.30 -18.12 7.05
CA PRO A 123 6.37 -19.17 6.64
C PRO A 123 5.66 -18.89 5.31
N ARG A 124 5.78 -17.67 4.78
CA ARG A 124 5.14 -17.21 3.52
C ARG A 124 6.05 -17.41 2.30
N LEU A 125 7.30 -17.83 2.47
CA LEU A 125 8.26 -17.99 1.35
C LEU A 125 7.74 -18.81 0.16
N PRO A 126 7.04 -19.95 0.34
CA PRO A 126 6.48 -20.68 -0.80
C PRO A 126 5.49 -19.84 -1.63
N SER A 127 4.73 -18.95 -0.98
CA SER A 127 3.80 -18.04 -1.65
C SER A 127 4.54 -16.96 -2.44
N PHE A 128 5.62 -16.40 -1.87
CA PHE A 128 6.46 -15.44 -2.59
C PHE A 128 7.15 -16.08 -3.80
N ALA A 129 7.70 -17.29 -3.63
CA ALA A 129 8.31 -18.03 -4.74
C ALA A 129 7.31 -18.30 -5.88
N ALA A 130 6.08 -18.70 -5.54
CA ALA A 130 5.03 -18.91 -6.54
C ALA A 130 4.58 -17.63 -7.25
N LYS A 131 4.84 -16.45 -6.67
CA LYS A 131 4.49 -15.13 -7.21
C LYS A 131 5.68 -14.40 -7.83
N ALA A 132 6.82 -15.05 -8.07
CA ALA A 132 8.02 -14.39 -8.59
C ALA A 132 7.77 -13.62 -9.89
N GLU A 133 7.08 -14.23 -10.86
CA GLU A 133 6.73 -13.57 -12.13
C GLU A 133 5.80 -12.37 -11.94
N GLN A 134 4.80 -12.48 -11.05
CA GLN A 134 3.94 -11.35 -10.71
C GLN A 134 4.75 -10.23 -10.03
N THR A 135 5.67 -10.59 -9.13
CA THR A 135 6.55 -9.62 -8.46
C THR A 135 7.39 -8.86 -9.47
N LYS A 136 7.94 -9.56 -10.48
CA LYS A 136 8.68 -8.94 -11.57
C LYS A 136 7.81 -7.99 -12.39
N ALA A 137 6.58 -8.41 -12.72
CA ALA A 137 5.63 -7.59 -13.47
C ALA A 137 5.24 -6.32 -12.68
N ASP A 138 4.99 -6.45 -11.38
CA ASP A 138 4.67 -5.33 -10.49
C ASP A 138 5.85 -4.36 -10.40
N ILE A 139 7.08 -4.86 -10.22
CA ILE A 139 8.29 -4.03 -10.22
C ILE A 139 8.42 -3.29 -11.56
N ALA A 140 8.21 -3.98 -12.69
CA ALA A 140 8.31 -3.36 -14.02
C ALA A 140 7.26 -2.25 -14.26
N ALA A 141 6.06 -2.39 -13.67
CA ALA A 141 4.98 -1.41 -13.79
C ALA A 141 5.02 -0.31 -12.71
N ALA A 142 5.78 -0.51 -11.62
CA ALA A 142 5.78 0.37 -10.47
C ALA A 142 6.19 1.81 -10.83
N LYS A 143 5.50 2.77 -10.19
CA LYS A 143 5.92 4.17 -10.13
C LYS A 143 6.77 4.45 -8.91
N LEU A 144 6.52 3.72 -7.83
CA LEU A 144 7.21 3.83 -6.56
C LEU A 144 7.62 2.45 -6.07
N ILE A 145 8.90 2.29 -5.72
CA ILE A 145 9.42 1.11 -5.02
C ILE A 145 9.95 1.58 -3.66
N THR A 146 9.54 0.94 -2.58
CA THR A 146 9.98 1.27 -1.22
C THR A 146 10.75 0.12 -0.60
N ILE A 147 11.80 0.43 0.16
CA ILE A 147 12.69 -0.56 0.76
C ILE A 147 12.95 -0.24 2.23
N THR A 148 12.73 -1.23 3.11
CA THR A 148 13.31 -1.25 4.46
C THR A 148 14.15 -2.51 4.61
N ILE A 149 15.43 -2.37 4.94
CA ILE A 149 16.34 -3.50 5.07
C ILE A 149 17.53 -3.10 5.95
N GLY A 150 18.15 -4.06 6.62
CA GLY A 150 19.38 -3.87 7.40
C GLY A 150 19.22 -4.14 8.89
N GLY A 151 18.00 -4.08 9.43
CA GLY A 151 17.73 -4.33 10.85
C GLY A 151 18.22 -5.71 11.31
N ASN A 152 18.02 -6.72 10.46
CA ASN A 152 18.46 -8.10 10.72
C ASN A 152 19.99 -8.30 10.60
N ASP A 153 20.69 -7.43 9.88
CA ASP A 153 22.14 -7.42 9.77
C ASP A 153 22.77 -6.85 11.05
N VAL A 154 22.12 -5.84 11.66
CA VAL A 154 22.64 -5.09 12.81
C VAL A 154 22.05 -5.50 14.16
N SER A 155 21.02 -6.36 14.20
CA SER A 155 20.30 -6.71 15.44
C SER A 155 21.21 -7.28 16.54
N SER A 156 22.23 -8.05 16.18
CA SER A 156 23.25 -8.56 17.11
C SER A 156 24.03 -7.44 17.81
N LEU A 157 24.25 -6.31 17.13
CA LEU A 157 24.94 -5.15 17.67
C LEU A 157 24.18 -4.54 18.85
N LEU A 158 22.85 -4.59 18.83
CA LEU A 158 22.01 -4.04 19.90
C LEU A 158 22.30 -4.71 21.25
N GLN A 159 22.64 -6.00 21.23
CA GLN A 159 22.93 -6.77 22.44
C GLN A 159 24.41 -6.71 22.82
N GLN A 160 25.31 -6.67 21.82
CA GLN A 160 26.75 -6.77 22.00
C GLN A 160 27.43 -5.41 22.27
N ALA A 161 26.80 -4.29 21.88
CA ALA A 161 27.43 -2.96 21.98
C ALA A 161 27.88 -2.58 23.40
N LYS A 162 27.24 -3.12 24.44
CA LYS A 162 27.61 -2.90 25.85
C LYS A 162 28.92 -3.59 26.23
N ASP A 163 29.29 -4.66 25.53
CA ASP A 163 30.44 -5.51 25.83
C ASP A 163 31.67 -5.14 24.96
N LEU A 164 31.49 -4.26 23.97
CA LEU A 164 32.53 -3.82 23.04
C LEU A 164 33.21 -2.54 23.50
N SER A 165 34.52 -2.45 23.26
CA SER A 165 35.24 -1.17 23.31
C SER A 165 34.74 -0.23 22.21
N ASP A 166 34.99 1.08 22.35
CA ASP A 166 34.58 2.05 21.31
C ASP A 166 35.25 1.77 19.96
N ALA A 167 36.51 1.32 19.98
CA ALA A 167 37.26 0.97 18.78
C ALA A 167 36.70 -0.30 18.11
N ASP A 168 36.40 -1.34 18.88
CA ASP A 168 35.85 -2.59 18.33
C ASP A 168 34.43 -2.39 17.80
N LEU A 169 33.62 -1.59 18.50
CA LEU A 169 32.29 -1.21 18.04
C LEU A 169 32.38 -0.43 16.72
N GLN A 170 33.30 0.54 16.63
CA GLN A 170 33.51 1.30 15.41
C GLN A 170 33.94 0.41 14.24
N ALA A 171 34.89 -0.50 14.46
CA ALA A 171 35.34 -1.45 13.44
C ALA A 171 34.18 -2.35 12.97
N ARG A 172 33.36 -2.86 13.90
CA ARG A 172 32.20 -3.68 13.56
C ARG A 172 31.14 -2.91 12.78
N VAL A 173 30.87 -1.66 13.16
CA VAL A 173 29.96 -0.78 12.41
C VAL A 173 30.47 -0.57 10.98
N GLN A 174 31.77 -0.30 10.79
CA GLN A 174 32.34 -0.12 9.45
C GLN A 174 32.20 -1.37 8.57
N GLU A 175 32.43 -2.57 9.12
CA GLU A 175 32.21 -3.83 8.40
C GLU A 175 30.75 -4.00 7.96
N LEU A 176 29.81 -3.73 8.88
CA LEU A 176 28.37 -3.82 8.58
C LEU A 176 27.94 -2.78 7.54
N LEU A 177 28.48 -1.56 7.59
CA LEU A 177 28.20 -0.52 6.60
C LEU A 177 28.73 -0.86 5.21
N ALA A 178 29.93 -1.46 5.13
CA ALA A 178 30.48 -1.94 3.86
C ALA A 178 29.59 -3.02 3.24
N ALA A 179 29.22 -4.04 4.02
CA ALA A 179 28.33 -5.10 3.56
C ALA A 179 26.94 -4.58 3.16
N TYR A 180 26.37 -3.66 3.96
CA TYR A 180 25.12 -2.98 3.64
C TYR A 180 25.22 -2.27 2.29
N THR A 181 26.28 -1.47 2.10
CA THR A 181 26.47 -0.66 0.90
C THR A 181 26.57 -1.53 -0.35
N ASP A 182 27.41 -2.56 -0.32
CA ASP A 182 27.59 -3.47 -1.45
C ASP A 182 26.30 -4.21 -1.81
N ASN A 183 25.61 -4.75 -0.80
CA ASN A 183 24.41 -5.55 -1.04
C ASN A 183 23.22 -4.71 -1.51
N VAL A 184 22.99 -3.56 -0.88
CA VAL A 184 21.88 -2.68 -1.25
C VAL A 184 22.13 -2.04 -2.61
N THR A 185 23.36 -1.65 -2.94
CA THR A 185 23.72 -1.17 -4.30
C THR A 185 23.38 -2.21 -5.36
N ALA A 186 23.82 -3.46 -5.19
CA ALA A 186 23.51 -4.53 -6.13
C ALA A 186 21.99 -4.81 -6.24
N ALA A 187 21.25 -4.71 -5.13
CA ALA A 187 19.80 -4.86 -5.16
C ALA A 187 19.12 -3.74 -5.97
N LEU A 188 19.58 -2.49 -5.82
CA LEU A 188 19.07 -1.36 -6.59
C LEU A 188 19.41 -1.48 -8.08
N GLU A 189 20.61 -1.92 -8.42
CA GLU A 189 21.00 -2.21 -9.81
C GLU A 189 20.10 -3.29 -10.43
N ASN A 190 19.79 -4.35 -9.67
CA ASN A 190 18.86 -5.38 -10.12
C ASN A 190 17.45 -4.81 -10.37
N LEU A 191 16.94 -3.97 -9.47
CA LEU A 191 15.65 -3.32 -9.62
C LEU A 191 15.63 -2.37 -10.82
N ARG A 192 16.72 -1.63 -11.06
CA ARG A 192 16.86 -0.75 -12.22
C ARG A 192 16.89 -1.49 -13.55
N ALA A 193 17.46 -2.69 -13.57
CA ALA A 193 17.41 -3.55 -14.75
C ALA A 193 15.98 -4.03 -15.08
N ILE A 194 15.10 -4.15 -14.08
CA ILE A 194 13.68 -4.49 -14.28
C ILE A 194 12.86 -3.22 -14.61
N ASN A 195 13.09 -2.13 -13.88
CA ASN A 195 12.39 -0.86 -14.03
C ASN A 195 13.37 0.33 -14.02
N PRO A 196 13.72 0.86 -15.21
CA PRO A 196 14.67 1.96 -15.32
C PRO A 196 14.10 3.31 -14.84
N ASN A 197 12.79 3.43 -14.62
CA ASN A 197 12.11 4.72 -14.44
C ASN A 197 11.46 4.93 -13.07
N ALA A 198 11.28 3.89 -12.25
CA ALA A 198 10.60 4.03 -10.96
C ALA A 198 11.33 5.02 -10.03
N THR A 199 10.60 5.74 -9.18
CA THR A 199 11.23 6.31 -7.98
C THR A 199 11.49 5.17 -6.99
N ILE A 200 12.69 5.10 -6.42
CA ILE A 200 12.99 4.17 -5.33
C ILE A 200 13.22 4.98 -4.06
N ILE A 201 12.63 4.55 -2.95
CA ILE A 201 12.86 5.15 -1.63
C ILE A 201 13.34 4.07 -0.66
N ILE A 202 14.42 4.35 0.06
CA ILE A 202 15.01 3.44 1.04
C ILE A 202 14.96 4.11 2.40
N ALA A 203 14.50 3.41 3.43
CA ALA A 203 14.58 3.94 4.79
C ALA A 203 16.00 3.82 5.34
N ASP A 204 16.42 4.81 6.12
CA ASP A 204 17.56 4.65 7.02
C ASP A 204 17.19 3.79 8.25
N GLN A 205 18.20 3.38 9.02
CA GLN A 205 18.03 2.41 10.09
C GLN A 205 17.80 3.10 11.44
N TYR A 206 16.58 2.97 11.97
CA TYR A 206 16.29 3.42 13.33
C TYR A 206 16.95 2.54 14.39
N GLN A 207 17.25 3.15 15.53
CA GLN A 207 17.72 2.50 16.74
C GLN A 207 16.50 2.24 17.65
N PRO A 208 16.24 1.00 18.10
CA PRO A 208 15.02 0.66 18.83
C PRO A 208 15.16 0.65 20.35
N VAL A 209 16.37 0.81 20.92
CA VAL A 209 16.60 0.59 22.37
C VAL A 209 16.63 1.94 23.10
N PRO A 210 15.61 2.26 23.91
CA PRO A 210 15.50 3.56 24.57
C PRO A 210 16.60 3.77 25.61
N GLN A 211 16.89 5.04 25.89
CA GLN A 211 17.97 5.44 26.81
C GLN A 211 17.87 4.79 28.19
N LEU A 212 16.65 4.60 28.71
CA LEU A 212 16.42 3.94 30.00
C LEU A 212 17.00 2.52 30.06
N TYR A 213 17.01 1.81 28.93
CA TYR A 213 17.50 0.43 28.82
C TYR A 213 18.95 0.37 28.34
N ALA A 214 19.31 1.23 27.39
CA ALA A 214 20.65 1.24 26.83
C ALA A 214 21.70 1.88 27.76
N GLY A 215 21.28 2.72 28.71
CA GLY A 215 22.18 3.40 29.66
C GLY A 215 23.29 4.16 28.93
N GLN A 216 24.55 3.91 29.31
CA GLN A 216 25.72 4.54 28.69
C GLN A 216 25.93 4.14 27.21
N SER A 217 25.36 3.02 26.78
CA SER A 217 25.46 2.56 25.39
C SER A 217 24.53 3.31 24.45
N TYR A 218 23.56 4.08 24.97
CA TYR A 218 22.58 4.79 24.15
C TYR A 218 23.26 5.73 23.14
N ALA A 219 24.20 6.56 23.59
CA ALA A 219 24.93 7.48 22.71
C ALA A 219 25.72 6.73 21.61
N LYS A 220 26.29 5.57 21.94
CA LYS A 220 27.01 4.73 20.97
C LYS A 220 26.07 4.16 19.91
N LEU A 221 24.91 3.65 20.33
CA LEU A 221 23.89 3.11 19.43
C LEU A 221 23.30 4.20 18.52
N MET A 222 23.07 5.41 19.06
CA MET A 222 22.64 6.56 18.26
C MET A 222 23.69 7.01 17.25
N SER A 223 24.98 7.00 17.63
CA SER A 223 26.09 7.27 16.72
C SER A 223 26.20 6.24 15.59
N ALA A 224 25.98 4.95 15.92
CA ALA A 224 25.92 3.89 14.93
C ALA A 224 24.75 4.12 13.95
N ALA A 225 23.54 4.39 14.44
CA ALA A 225 22.38 4.70 13.60
C ALA A 225 22.63 5.91 12.68
N ALA A 226 23.23 6.99 13.20
CA ALA A 226 23.62 8.14 12.38
C ALA A 226 24.65 7.78 11.29
N SER A 227 25.54 6.82 11.55
CA SER A 227 26.49 6.31 10.54
C SER A 227 25.80 5.50 9.45
N PHE A 228 24.77 4.73 9.80
CA PHE A 228 23.89 4.07 8.82
C PHE A 228 23.14 5.08 7.97
N THR A 229 22.52 6.10 8.57
CA THR A 229 21.86 7.18 7.81
C THR A 229 22.81 7.83 6.79
N GLN A 230 24.02 8.20 7.21
CA GLN A 230 25.01 8.79 6.29
C GLN A 230 25.43 7.83 5.16
N ALA A 231 25.54 6.54 5.44
CA ALA A 231 25.87 5.55 4.42
C ALA A 231 24.71 5.38 3.42
N THR A 232 23.46 5.32 3.90
CA THR A 232 22.27 5.27 3.05
C THR A 232 22.17 6.52 2.16
N ASP A 233 22.44 7.72 2.69
CA ASP A 233 22.47 8.96 1.91
C ASP A 233 23.53 8.93 0.80
N ARG A 234 24.76 8.52 1.12
CA ARG A 234 25.86 8.41 0.14
C ARG A 234 25.55 7.37 -0.92
N LEU A 235 24.99 6.23 -0.51
CA LEU A 235 24.57 5.17 -1.40
C LEU A 235 23.52 5.68 -2.37
N ALA A 236 22.41 6.25 -1.87
CA ALA A 236 21.34 6.78 -2.70
C ALA A 236 21.86 7.83 -3.69
N ALA A 237 22.70 8.77 -3.23
CA ALA A 237 23.33 9.76 -4.09
C ALA A 237 24.24 9.16 -5.18
N SER A 238 24.87 8.02 -4.91
CA SER A 238 25.77 7.35 -5.87
C SER A 238 25.03 6.62 -7.01
N VAL A 239 23.78 6.23 -6.81
CA VAL A 239 22.98 5.45 -7.77
C VAL A 239 21.75 6.20 -8.32
N THR A 240 21.45 7.40 -7.81
CA THR A 240 20.32 8.20 -8.27
C THR A 240 20.52 8.69 -9.71
N LEU A 241 19.46 8.69 -10.51
CA LEU A 241 19.49 9.11 -11.92
C LEU A 241 18.47 10.24 -12.17
N PRO A 242 18.75 11.17 -13.12
CA PRO A 242 17.77 12.14 -13.57
C PRO A 242 16.51 11.43 -14.11
N GLY A 243 15.35 11.70 -13.51
CA GLY A 243 14.07 11.09 -13.89
C GLY A 243 13.79 9.70 -13.30
N ALA A 244 14.73 9.11 -12.56
CA ALA A 244 14.55 7.85 -11.83
C ALA A 244 15.27 7.91 -10.47
N PRO A 245 14.82 8.79 -9.57
CA PRO A 245 15.56 9.09 -8.35
C PRO A 245 15.60 7.89 -7.38
N VAL A 246 16.70 7.81 -6.63
CA VAL A 246 16.78 7.04 -5.39
C VAL A 246 16.81 8.04 -4.24
N LEU A 247 15.81 7.97 -3.36
CA LEU A 247 15.62 8.87 -2.23
C LEU A 247 15.78 8.12 -0.90
N VAL A 248 16.02 8.86 0.17
CA VAL A 248 16.15 8.31 1.52
C VAL A 248 15.00 8.80 2.38
N ALA A 249 14.24 7.88 2.95
CA ALA A 249 13.26 8.19 3.98
C ALA A 249 13.98 8.22 5.34
N HIS A 250 14.26 9.42 5.86
CA HIS A 250 14.90 9.61 7.18
C HIS A 250 13.93 9.32 8.34
N ALA A 251 13.72 8.04 8.62
CA ALA A 251 12.88 7.56 9.71
C ALA A 251 13.66 7.48 11.04
N ALA A 252 14.96 7.20 11.01
CA ALA A 252 15.78 6.97 12.20
C ALA A 252 15.75 8.14 13.19
N SER A 253 15.90 9.36 12.68
CA SER A 253 15.85 10.59 13.50
C SER A 253 14.50 10.81 14.17
N ARG A 254 13.40 10.29 13.60
CA ARG A 254 12.05 10.40 14.17
C ARG A 254 11.80 9.42 15.32
N PHE A 255 12.61 8.36 15.41
CA PHE A 255 12.55 7.38 16.50
C PHE A 255 13.35 7.82 17.73
N ALA A 256 14.38 8.64 17.55
CA ALA A 256 15.25 9.12 18.61
C ALA A 256 14.48 9.74 19.78
N GLY A 257 14.63 9.17 20.98
CA GLY A 257 13.95 9.58 22.20
C GLY A 257 12.48 9.15 22.31
N GLN A 258 11.94 8.44 21.32
CA GLN A 258 10.55 7.93 21.29
C GLN A 258 10.49 6.41 21.11
N GLU A 259 11.64 5.71 21.16
CA GLU A 259 11.81 4.32 20.77
C GLU A 259 10.84 3.39 21.50
N GLY A 260 10.65 3.61 22.81
CA GLY A 260 9.78 2.78 23.64
C GLY A 260 8.30 2.87 23.30
N SER A 261 7.87 3.94 22.61
CA SER A 261 6.48 4.11 22.13
C SER A 261 6.30 3.72 20.66
N LEU A 262 7.38 3.85 19.88
CA LEU A 262 7.38 3.57 18.45
C LEU A 262 7.78 2.14 18.12
N THR A 263 8.27 1.38 19.10
CA THR A 263 8.60 -0.05 18.97
C THR A 263 8.00 -0.85 20.11
N HIS A 264 7.90 -2.16 19.91
CA HIS A 264 7.44 -3.11 20.94
C HIS A 264 8.54 -3.49 21.94
N ILE A 265 9.64 -2.73 22.01
CA ILE A 265 10.83 -3.12 22.78
C ILE A 265 10.56 -3.20 24.29
N ILE A 266 9.63 -2.37 24.77
CA ILE A 266 9.23 -2.31 26.19
C ILE A 266 8.24 -3.42 26.53
N ALA A 267 7.24 -3.62 25.65
CA ALA A 267 6.14 -4.54 25.92
C ALA A 267 6.54 -6.00 25.68
N ASP A 268 7.28 -6.26 24.60
CA ASP A 268 7.51 -7.61 24.08
C ASP A 268 9.00 -7.96 23.91
N SER A 269 9.93 -7.07 24.30
CA SER A 269 11.37 -7.19 23.99
C SER A 269 11.64 -7.35 22.49
N ASP A 270 10.81 -6.72 21.68
CA ASP A 270 10.80 -6.84 20.23
C ASP A 270 11.05 -5.48 19.56
N PHE A 271 12.00 -5.40 18.63
CA PHE A 271 12.41 -4.15 18.00
C PHE A 271 11.50 -3.67 16.86
N HIS A 272 10.45 -4.44 16.51
CA HIS A 272 9.55 -4.08 15.43
C HIS A 272 8.70 -2.86 15.80
N PRO A 273 8.33 -2.04 14.81
CA PRO A 273 7.54 -0.84 15.06
C PRO A 273 6.15 -1.17 15.63
N THR A 274 5.65 -0.31 16.51
CA THR A 274 4.22 -0.26 16.84
C THR A 274 3.45 0.34 15.67
N GLN A 275 2.12 0.34 15.74
CA GLN A 275 1.29 1.13 14.82
C GLN A 275 1.67 2.62 14.74
N LEU A 276 2.16 3.22 15.84
CA LEU A 276 2.66 4.60 15.83
C LEU A 276 4.05 4.69 15.15
N GLY A 277 4.90 3.69 15.36
CA GLY A 277 6.16 3.55 14.64
C GLY A 277 5.96 3.39 13.12
N TYR A 278 5.02 2.55 12.69
CA TYR A 278 4.67 2.40 11.28
C TYR A 278 4.09 3.67 10.66
N GLU A 279 3.27 4.42 11.40
CA GLU A 279 2.83 5.74 10.95
C GLU A 279 4.01 6.72 10.81
N THR A 280 4.97 6.67 11.73
CA THR A 280 6.18 7.52 11.69
C THR A 280 7.06 7.20 10.48
N ILE A 281 7.23 5.92 10.17
CA ILE A 281 7.93 5.48 8.95
C ILE A 281 7.15 5.92 7.71
N ALA A 282 5.83 5.71 7.68
CA ALA A 282 4.99 6.11 6.55
C ALA A 282 5.08 7.62 6.27
N LYS A 283 5.13 8.47 7.31
CA LYS A 283 5.36 9.92 7.16
C LYS A 283 6.68 10.22 6.47
N ALA A 284 7.77 9.57 6.87
CA ALA A 284 9.07 9.76 6.24
C ALA A 284 9.05 9.42 4.74
N PHE A 285 8.45 8.28 4.35
CA PHE A 285 8.31 7.93 2.94
C PHE A 285 7.35 8.86 2.17
N THR A 286 6.26 9.29 2.81
CA THR A 286 5.22 10.10 2.17
C THR A 286 5.70 11.49 1.84
N GLU A 287 6.48 12.10 2.73
CA GLU A 287 7.02 13.44 2.55
C GLU A 287 7.99 13.51 1.35
N GLU A 288 8.74 12.43 1.06
CA GLU A 288 9.61 12.33 -0.12
C GLU A 288 8.84 12.32 -1.46
N VAL A 289 7.61 11.79 -1.47
CA VAL A 289 6.81 11.65 -2.70
C VAL A 289 5.85 12.83 -2.88
N TRP A 290 5.18 13.23 -1.80
CA TRP A 290 4.04 14.13 -1.85
C TRP A 290 4.20 15.38 -0.97
N GLY A 291 5.23 15.46 -0.13
CA GLY A 291 5.51 16.60 0.75
C GLY A 291 4.66 16.67 2.02
N ASP A 292 3.51 15.99 2.09
CA ASP A 292 2.67 15.96 3.29
C ASP A 292 1.92 14.63 3.51
N TYR A 293 1.82 14.23 4.78
CA TYR A 293 1.05 13.06 5.25
C TYR A 293 -0.32 13.48 5.77
N ARG A 294 -1.37 12.85 5.25
CA ARG A 294 -2.77 13.19 5.51
C ARG A 294 -3.50 12.08 6.26
N VAL A 295 -4.42 12.49 7.12
CA VAL A 295 -5.39 11.64 7.82
C VAL A 295 -6.75 12.34 7.79
N PRO A 296 -7.86 11.60 7.88
CA PRO A 296 -9.17 12.23 7.93
C PRO A 296 -9.32 13.03 9.24
N ALA A 297 -10.17 14.06 9.24
CA ALA A 297 -10.41 14.88 10.44
C ALA A 297 -10.95 14.05 11.63
N SER A 298 -11.60 12.91 11.37
CA SER A 298 -12.10 11.99 12.40
C SER A 298 -11.02 11.10 13.04
N PHE A 299 -9.78 11.10 12.51
CA PHE A 299 -8.71 10.20 12.92
C PHE A 299 -8.34 10.31 14.41
N LEU A 300 -8.55 11.48 15.02
CA LEU A 300 -8.34 11.72 16.45
C LEU A 300 -9.22 10.85 17.35
N THR A 301 -10.25 10.19 16.81
CA THR A 301 -11.01 9.16 17.55
C THR A 301 -10.16 7.89 17.65
N PRO A 302 -9.81 7.42 18.86
CA PRO A 302 -8.79 6.36 19.02
C PRO A 302 -9.18 5.01 18.40
N SER A 303 -10.46 4.65 18.46
CA SER A 303 -10.93 3.38 17.90
C SER A 303 -11.47 3.56 16.48
N ALA A 304 -10.95 2.77 15.54
CA ALA A 304 -11.50 2.68 14.19
C ALA A 304 -13.00 2.37 14.25
N SER A 305 -13.47 1.41 15.05
CA SER A 305 -14.90 1.07 15.13
C SER A 305 -15.80 2.21 15.61
N GLN A 306 -15.24 3.22 16.27
CA GLN A 306 -15.96 4.39 16.77
C GLN A 306 -15.83 5.61 15.85
N ARG A 307 -14.87 5.63 14.91
CA ARG A 307 -14.71 6.73 13.93
C ARG A 307 -15.95 6.86 13.04
N PRO A 308 -16.55 8.04 12.88
CA PRO A 308 -17.55 8.24 11.83
C PRO A 308 -16.89 8.01 10.47
N MET A 309 -17.65 7.46 9.52
CA MET A 309 -17.15 7.29 8.15
C MET A 309 -16.92 8.65 7.50
N THR A 310 -15.75 8.82 6.89
CA THR A 310 -15.37 10.00 6.11
C THR A 310 -15.30 9.65 4.62
N ILE A 311 -15.33 10.68 3.78
CA ILE A 311 -15.22 10.54 2.33
C ILE A 311 -14.16 11.54 1.88
N VAL A 312 -13.21 11.08 1.08
CA VAL A 312 -12.24 11.92 0.37
C VAL A 312 -12.55 11.81 -1.12
N VAL A 313 -12.77 12.94 -1.76
CA VAL A 313 -13.11 13.03 -3.18
C VAL A 313 -12.07 13.92 -3.85
N ASN A 314 -11.34 13.38 -4.84
CA ASN A 314 -10.32 14.11 -5.58
C ASN A 314 -9.37 14.90 -4.65
N SER A 315 -8.74 14.18 -3.72
CA SER A 315 -7.83 14.70 -2.68
C SER A 315 -8.42 15.60 -1.60
N GLN A 316 -9.74 15.84 -1.59
CA GLN A 316 -10.38 16.71 -0.59
C GLN A 316 -11.36 15.93 0.28
N GLU A 317 -11.24 16.05 1.61
CA GLU A 317 -12.25 15.51 2.51
C GLU A 317 -13.59 16.24 2.32
N LEU A 318 -14.64 15.47 2.04
CA LEU A 318 -15.96 15.99 1.76
C LEU A 318 -16.73 16.24 3.06
N ASN A 319 -16.78 17.50 3.48
CA ASN A 319 -17.65 17.92 4.58
C ASN A 319 -19.07 18.19 4.08
N THR A 320 -19.94 17.17 4.18
CA THR A 320 -21.36 17.27 3.80
C THR A 320 -22.30 17.08 5.00
N PRO A 321 -23.48 17.75 5.03
CA PRO A 321 -24.56 17.41 5.97
C PRO A 321 -25.18 16.03 5.69
N ASN A 322 -25.07 15.50 4.46
CA ASN A 322 -25.60 14.20 4.08
C ASN A 322 -24.58 13.09 4.40
N LYS A 323 -24.47 12.74 5.68
CA LYS A 323 -23.47 11.77 6.16
C LYS A 323 -23.62 10.40 5.50
N PRO A 324 -22.52 9.64 5.32
CA PRO A 324 -22.58 8.25 4.92
C PRO A 324 -23.51 7.43 5.81
N VAL A 325 -24.18 6.44 5.23
CA VAL A 325 -25.07 5.52 5.97
C VAL A 325 -24.62 4.09 5.74
N VAL A 326 -24.57 3.30 6.81
CA VAL A 326 -24.37 1.85 6.70
C VAL A 326 -25.72 1.15 6.66
N ARG A 327 -25.98 0.35 5.62
CA ARG A 327 -27.16 -0.53 5.54
C ARG A 327 -26.73 -1.92 5.10
N SER A 328 -27.15 -2.95 5.84
CA SER A 328 -26.82 -4.35 5.56
C SER A 328 -25.31 -4.58 5.34
N GLY A 329 -24.48 -3.93 6.16
CA GLY A 329 -23.01 -4.03 6.08
C GLY A 329 -22.35 -3.26 4.93
N GLN A 330 -23.11 -2.54 4.10
CA GLN A 330 -22.57 -1.73 3.00
C GLN A 330 -22.65 -0.24 3.30
N ASN A 331 -21.63 0.49 2.84
CA ASN A 331 -21.55 1.94 2.94
C ASN A 331 -22.27 2.62 1.77
N PHE A 332 -23.14 3.58 2.09
CA PHE A 332 -23.89 4.37 1.12
C PHE A 332 -23.55 5.84 1.24
N LEU A 333 -23.35 6.48 0.10
CA LEU A 333 -22.97 7.89 0.00
C LEU A 333 -24.05 8.68 -0.74
N ALA A 334 -24.21 9.95 -0.37
CA ALA A 334 -25.07 10.88 -1.08
C ALA A 334 -24.48 11.20 -2.46
N LEU A 335 -25.09 10.65 -3.50
CA LEU A 335 -24.59 10.72 -4.88
C LEU A 335 -24.35 12.16 -5.35
N ALA A 336 -25.30 13.06 -5.06
CA ALA A 336 -25.22 14.45 -5.50
C ALA A 336 -23.99 15.19 -4.92
N ASP A 337 -23.60 14.87 -3.69
CA ASP A 337 -22.47 15.54 -3.03
C ASP A 337 -21.14 15.05 -3.60
N VAL A 338 -21.03 13.74 -3.84
CA VAL A 338 -19.87 13.14 -4.52
C VAL A 338 -19.72 13.71 -5.93
N LEU A 339 -20.81 13.77 -6.71
CA LEU A 339 -20.77 14.34 -8.06
C LEU A 339 -20.35 15.80 -8.05
N LYS A 340 -20.91 16.61 -7.14
CA LYS A 340 -20.52 18.01 -6.98
C LYS A 340 -19.03 18.14 -6.66
N ALA A 341 -18.50 17.34 -5.74
CA ALA A 341 -17.09 17.34 -5.37
C ALA A 341 -16.17 16.87 -6.52
N MET A 342 -16.65 15.96 -7.37
CA MET A 342 -15.98 15.53 -8.60
C MET A 342 -16.11 16.53 -9.77
N GLY A 343 -16.84 17.64 -9.59
CA GLY A 343 -17.17 18.55 -10.70
C GLY A 343 -18.11 17.94 -11.76
N ALA A 344 -18.82 16.87 -11.41
CA ALA A 344 -19.75 16.14 -12.27
C ALA A 344 -21.20 16.63 -12.09
N GLY A 345 -21.98 16.59 -13.17
CA GLY A 345 -23.40 16.92 -13.17
C GLY A 345 -24.30 15.68 -13.16
N GLY A 346 -25.48 15.82 -12.56
CA GLY A 346 -26.54 14.81 -12.60
C GLY A 346 -27.90 15.44 -12.87
N LYS A 347 -28.74 14.75 -13.65
CA LYS A 347 -30.13 15.12 -13.93
C LYS A 347 -31.06 14.08 -13.32
N TRP A 348 -32.07 14.56 -12.58
CA TRP A 348 -33.10 13.70 -11.99
C TRP A 348 -34.36 13.66 -12.88
N ASP A 349 -34.96 12.47 -13.03
CA ASP A 349 -36.26 12.27 -13.65
C ASP A 349 -37.25 11.69 -12.64
N ASN A 350 -38.30 12.46 -12.34
CA ASN A 350 -39.35 12.06 -11.41
C ASN A 350 -40.25 10.93 -11.94
N LYS A 351 -40.45 10.83 -13.27
CA LYS A 351 -41.36 9.83 -13.86
C LYS A 351 -40.80 8.43 -13.70
N THR A 352 -39.49 8.29 -13.88
CA THR A 352 -38.78 7.02 -13.78
C THR A 352 -38.09 6.82 -12.44
N SER A 353 -38.09 7.83 -11.57
CA SER A 353 -37.31 7.85 -10.32
C SER A 353 -35.85 7.49 -10.55
N SER A 354 -35.22 8.17 -11.52
CA SER A 354 -33.85 7.89 -11.92
C SER A 354 -32.96 9.13 -11.98
N ALA A 355 -31.67 8.93 -11.65
CA ALA A 355 -30.61 9.90 -11.82
C ALA A 355 -29.77 9.53 -13.06
N THR A 356 -29.64 10.46 -14.01
CA THR A 356 -28.73 10.36 -15.16
C THR A 356 -27.51 11.22 -14.92
N ILE A 357 -26.32 10.64 -15.03
CA ILE A 357 -25.05 11.27 -14.70
C ILE A 357 -24.17 11.22 -15.94
N VAL A 358 -23.47 12.31 -16.22
CA VAL A 358 -22.50 12.35 -17.31
C VAL A 358 -21.15 12.77 -16.74
N TYR A 359 -20.14 11.92 -16.89
CA TYR A 359 -18.78 12.17 -16.43
C TYR A 359 -17.76 11.49 -17.34
N GLY A 360 -16.68 12.19 -17.72
CA GLY A 360 -15.60 11.60 -18.53
C GLY A 360 -16.05 10.95 -19.85
N GLY A 361 -17.14 11.46 -20.45
CA GLY A 361 -17.75 10.87 -21.66
C GLY A 361 -18.63 9.64 -21.41
N ARG A 362 -18.76 9.18 -20.16
CA ARG A 362 -19.66 8.08 -19.75
C ARG A 362 -21.00 8.62 -19.30
N THR A 363 -22.07 7.91 -19.64
CA THR A 363 -23.44 8.18 -19.17
C THR A 363 -23.93 7.05 -18.28
N VAL A 364 -24.31 7.37 -17.06
CA VAL A 364 -24.84 6.39 -16.10
C VAL A 364 -26.27 6.76 -15.69
N VAL A 365 -27.19 5.79 -15.79
CA VAL A 365 -28.57 5.93 -15.31
C VAL A 365 -28.79 5.00 -14.13
N ILE A 366 -29.18 5.59 -13.01
CA ILE A 366 -29.42 4.91 -11.74
C ILE A 366 -30.90 5.05 -11.39
N THR A 367 -31.63 3.95 -11.32
CA THR A 367 -33.05 3.93 -10.94
C THR A 367 -33.19 3.51 -9.47
N ILE A 368 -33.95 4.27 -8.68
CA ILE A 368 -34.19 3.95 -7.27
C ILE A 368 -34.88 2.59 -7.14
N GLY A 369 -34.38 1.76 -6.20
CA GLY A 369 -34.90 0.41 -5.96
C GLY A 369 -34.45 -0.64 -6.99
N SER A 370 -33.79 -0.25 -8.08
CA SER A 370 -33.28 -1.17 -9.10
C SER A 370 -31.94 -1.78 -8.69
N LYS A 371 -31.79 -3.09 -8.88
CA LYS A 371 -30.50 -3.80 -8.81
C LYS A 371 -29.69 -3.73 -10.11
N THR A 372 -30.09 -2.86 -11.02
CA THR A 372 -29.43 -2.68 -12.31
C THR A 372 -29.26 -1.20 -12.58
N ILE A 373 -28.01 -0.81 -12.87
CA ILE A 373 -27.67 0.51 -13.40
C ILE A 373 -27.36 0.37 -14.90
N LEU A 374 -27.55 1.44 -15.66
CA LEU A 374 -27.16 1.49 -17.07
C LEU A 374 -25.91 2.35 -17.20
N ALA A 375 -24.78 1.78 -17.62
CA ALA A 375 -23.57 2.53 -17.96
C ALA A 375 -23.34 2.43 -19.46
N ASP A 376 -23.38 3.58 -20.15
CA ASP A 376 -23.31 3.67 -21.62
C ASP A 376 -24.31 2.74 -22.32
N GLY A 377 -25.51 2.64 -21.75
CA GLY A 377 -26.59 1.76 -22.22
C GLY A 377 -26.43 0.27 -21.84
N ARG A 378 -25.28 -0.14 -21.28
CA ARG A 378 -25.05 -1.52 -20.80
C ARG A 378 -25.56 -1.70 -19.38
N LYS A 379 -26.24 -2.83 -19.13
CA LYS A 379 -26.73 -3.19 -17.80
C LYS A 379 -25.59 -3.68 -16.92
N ILE A 380 -25.43 -3.06 -15.76
CA ILE A 380 -24.53 -3.51 -14.68
C ILE A 380 -25.39 -3.88 -13.48
N VAL A 381 -25.17 -5.09 -12.95
CA VAL A 381 -25.87 -5.58 -11.76
C VAL A 381 -25.16 -5.06 -10.52
N ILE A 382 -25.95 -4.56 -9.57
CA ILE A 382 -25.48 -4.14 -8.24
C ILE A 382 -26.21 -4.94 -7.16
N ASP A 383 -25.49 -5.31 -6.10
CA ASP A 383 -26.04 -6.20 -5.06
C ASP A 383 -27.20 -5.56 -4.30
N THR A 384 -27.04 -4.26 -3.98
CA THR A 384 -27.99 -3.48 -3.20
C THR A 384 -28.41 -2.23 -3.94
N PRO A 385 -29.72 -1.98 -4.11
CA PRO A 385 -30.20 -0.86 -4.92
C PRO A 385 -29.97 0.50 -4.24
N ALA A 386 -29.90 1.53 -5.07
CA ALA A 386 -29.96 2.92 -4.62
C ALA A 386 -31.31 3.21 -3.93
N PHE A 387 -31.31 4.11 -2.95
CA PHE A 387 -32.53 4.53 -2.24
C PHE A 387 -32.56 6.03 -1.99
N LEU A 388 -33.75 6.56 -1.67
CA LEU A 388 -33.91 7.95 -1.23
C LEU A 388 -33.80 8.02 0.30
N GLN A 389 -32.83 8.79 0.79
CA GLN A 389 -32.68 9.12 2.21
C GLN A 389 -33.25 10.51 2.46
N LYS A 390 -34.14 10.65 3.45
CA LYS A 390 -34.58 11.97 3.91
C LYS A 390 -33.52 12.57 4.83
N ASN A 391 -33.05 13.77 4.48
CA ASN A 391 -32.17 14.60 5.31
C ASN A 391 -32.84 15.98 5.46
N GLY A 392 -33.46 16.21 6.61
CA GLY A 392 -34.31 17.38 6.84
C GLY A 392 -35.54 17.37 5.92
N LYS A 393 -35.73 18.46 5.14
CA LYS A 393 -36.85 18.62 4.21
C LYS A 393 -36.58 18.03 2.82
N GLU A 394 -35.36 17.58 2.55
CA GLU A 394 -34.95 17.09 1.23
C GLU A 394 -34.76 15.57 1.24
N ALA A 395 -35.01 14.95 0.08
CA ALA A 395 -34.64 13.55 -0.17
C ALA A 395 -33.41 13.51 -1.09
N LYS A 396 -32.40 12.72 -0.72
CA LYS A 396 -31.17 12.55 -1.49
C LYS A 396 -31.03 11.11 -1.95
N THR A 397 -30.50 10.91 -3.15
CA THR A 397 -30.16 9.58 -3.65
C THR A 397 -28.90 9.08 -2.97
N TYR A 398 -29.02 7.95 -2.28
CA TYR A 398 -27.91 7.22 -1.66
C TYR A 398 -27.60 5.97 -2.47
N LEU A 399 -26.32 5.81 -2.78
CA LEU A 399 -25.81 4.73 -3.64
C LEU A 399 -24.71 3.95 -2.89
N PRO A 400 -24.63 2.62 -3.02
CA PRO A 400 -23.52 1.87 -2.43
C PRO A 400 -22.21 2.24 -3.12
N LEU A 401 -21.13 2.24 -2.35
CA LEU A 401 -19.79 2.60 -2.81
C LEU A 401 -19.37 1.85 -4.10
N ALA A 402 -19.64 0.54 -4.17
CA ALA A 402 -19.31 -0.30 -5.33
C ALA A 402 -20.03 0.09 -6.64
N ALA A 403 -21.20 0.72 -6.55
CA ALA A 403 -21.93 1.18 -7.73
C ALA A 403 -21.35 2.50 -8.30
N LEU A 404 -20.65 3.29 -7.48
CA LEU A 404 -19.87 4.45 -7.96
C LEU A 404 -18.69 3.97 -8.81
N ALA A 405 -17.98 2.92 -8.36
CA ALA A 405 -16.85 2.34 -9.09
C ALA A 405 -17.25 1.75 -10.45
N SER A 406 -18.25 0.86 -10.44
CA SER A 406 -18.64 0.10 -11.63
C SER A 406 -19.37 0.90 -12.71
N GLY A 407 -20.13 1.94 -12.31
CA GLY A 407 -20.90 2.76 -13.25
C GLY A 407 -20.10 3.91 -13.84
N LEU A 408 -19.54 4.77 -12.99
CA LEU A 408 -19.03 6.09 -13.39
C LEU A 408 -17.57 6.07 -13.84
N GLY A 409 -16.85 4.98 -13.55
CA GLY A 409 -15.42 4.88 -13.84
C GLY A 409 -14.49 5.49 -12.81
N PHE A 410 -15.05 6.02 -11.72
CA PHE A 410 -14.27 6.46 -10.58
C PHE A 410 -13.48 5.30 -9.99
N ASP A 411 -12.27 5.61 -9.57
CA ASP A 411 -11.52 4.77 -8.65
C ASP A 411 -12.10 4.92 -7.25
N VAL A 412 -12.52 3.81 -6.65
CA VAL A 412 -13.21 3.87 -5.36
C VAL A 412 -12.64 2.83 -4.41
N GLU A 413 -11.96 3.35 -3.40
CA GLU A 413 -11.24 2.55 -2.41
C GLU A 413 -11.76 2.83 -1.00
N TYR A 414 -11.59 1.87 -0.10
CA TYR A 414 -12.03 2.01 1.29
C TYR A 414 -10.96 1.53 2.25
N SER A 415 -10.46 2.45 3.08
CA SER A 415 -9.63 2.10 4.23
C SER A 415 -10.51 1.79 5.44
N ALA A 416 -10.46 0.54 5.89
CA ALA A 416 -11.11 0.13 7.14
C ALA A 416 -10.44 0.78 8.36
N GLN A 417 -9.12 1.01 8.30
CA GLN A 417 -8.35 1.59 9.39
C GLN A 417 -8.69 3.06 9.60
N LEU A 418 -8.75 3.83 8.51
CA LEU A 418 -9.15 5.24 8.55
C LEU A 418 -10.67 5.43 8.57
N ARG A 419 -11.45 4.39 8.29
CA ARG A 419 -12.90 4.46 7.99
C ARG A 419 -13.23 5.51 6.94
N THR A 420 -12.42 5.55 5.90
CA THR A 420 -12.49 6.56 4.84
C THR A 420 -12.73 5.89 3.51
N ALA A 421 -13.72 6.37 2.76
CA ALA A 421 -13.85 6.05 1.33
C ALA A 421 -13.09 7.11 0.52
N PHE A 422 -12.23 6.65 -0.39
CA PHE A 422 -11.52 7.48 -1.36
C PHE A 422 -12.18 7.34 -2.72
N ILE A 423 -12.47 8.47 -3.37
CA ILE A 423 -13.12 8.52 -4.68
C ILE A 423 -12.28 9.43 -5.57
N ASN A 424 -11.59 8.82 -6.52
CA ASN A 424 -10.67 9.49 -7.43
C ASN A 424 -11.15 9.31 -8.89
N PRO A 425 -10.77 10.23 -9.79
CA PRO A 425 -11.23 10.26 -11.19
C PRO A 425 -10.83 9.03 -12.03
#